data_AF-A0A934TBJ8-F1
#
_entry.id   AF-A0A934TBJ8-F1
#
_cell.length_a   1.000
_cell.length_b   1.000
_cell.length_c   1.000
_cell.angle_alpha   90.00
_cell.angle_beta   90.00
_cell.angle_gamma   90.00
#
_symmetry.space_group_name_H-M   'P 1'
#
loop_
_entity.id
_entity.type
_entity.pdbx_description
1 polymer ?
#
loop_
_entity_poly.entity_id
_entity_poly.type
_entity_poly.pdbx_seq_one_letter_code
_entity_poly.pdbx_strand_id
1 'polypeptide(L)'
;MNFLAHAYLSFGDSDILIGNMIADLIKGKKIEQYPETIQRGIHIHRQIDSFTDNHPITQQAMNLLRPSAKKYAGAFLDVSYDHFLALDKQNEPEGGWLAFADKCYKQIEQYG
;
A
#
# COMPACT_ATOMS: atom_id res chain seq x y z
N MET A 1 -3.96 -0.53 6.34
CA MET A 1 -3.21 -0.56 5.07
C MET A 1 -3.71 0.56 4.18
N ASN A 2 -2.78 1.30 3.61
CA ASN A 2 -2.95 2.34 2.59
C ASN A 2 -2.91 1.71 1.18
N PHE A 3 -4.02 1.13 0.75
CA PHE A 3 -4.09 0.34 -0.48
C PHE A 3 -3.67 1.13 -1.73
N LEU A 4 -4.03 2.42 -1.83
CA LEU A 4 -3.71 3.20 -3.03
C LEU A 4 -2.20 3.40 -3.16
N ALA A 5 -1.52 3.77 -2.08
CA ALA A 5 -0.07 3.95 -2.09
C ALA A 5 0.67 2.64 -2.43
N HIS A 6 0.27 1.50 -1.86
CA HIS A 6 0.87 0.21 -2.21
C HIS A 6 0.67 -0.16 -3.69
N ALA A 7 -0.53 0.07 -4.23
CA ALA A 7 -0.80 -0.17 -5.63
C ALA A 7 0.01 0.78 -6.53
N TYR A 8 0.07 2.06 -6.19
CA TYR A 8 0.82 3.08 -6.94
C TYR A 8 2.32 2.80 -6.96
N LEU A 9 2.88 2.41 -5.81
CA LEU A 9 4.27 2.00 -5.65
C LEU A 9 4.53 0.55 -6.13
N SER A 10 3.60 -0.03 -6.88
CA SER A 10 3.85 -1.24 -7.68
C SER A 10 4.35 -0.92 -9.09
N PHE A 11 4.45 0.36 -9.45
CA PHE A 11 5.07 0.85 -10.69
C PHE A 11 4.49 0.26 -11.98
N GLY A 12 3.21 -0.15 -11.93
CA GLY A 12 2.48 -0.73 -13.05
C GLY A 12 2.77 -2.21 -13.34
N ASP A 13 3.64 -2.85 -12.56
CA ASP A 13 3.94 -4.28 -12.67
C ASP A 13 2.90 -5.12 -11.92
N SER A 14 2.31 -6.10 -12.60
CA SER A 14 1.21 -6.91 -12.03
C SER A 14 1.68 -7.85 -10.92
N ASP A 15 2.86 -8.45 -11.03
CA ASP A 15 3.39 -9.35 -10.00
C ASP A 15 3.76 -8.56 -8.74
N ILE A 16 4.37 -7.38 -8.90
CA ILE A 16 4.66 -6.49 -7.77
C ILE A 16 3.36 -6.01 -7.12
N LEU A 17 2.32 -5.70 -7.91
CA LEU A 17 1.00 -5.35 -7.40
C LEU A 17 0.41 -6.48 -6.57
N ILE A 18 0.37 -7.71 -7.10
CA ILE A 18 -0.12 -8.87 -6.35
C ILE A 18 0.68 -9.04 -5.06
N GLY A 19 2.01 -9.01 -5.14
CA GLY A 19 2.87 -9.13 -3.97
C GLY A 19 2.58 -8.08 -2.91
N ASN A 20 2.36 -6.82 -3.31
CA ASN A 20 1.99 -5.76 -2.38
C ASN A 20 0.63 -6.01 -1.71
N MET A 21 -0.36 -6.47 -2.47
CA MET A 21 -1.73 -6.66 -1.97
C MET A 21 -1.87 -7.87 -1.03
N ILE A 22 -1.05 -8.92 -1.20
CA ILE A 22 -1.16 -10.15 -0.40
C ILE A 22 -0.17 -10.22 0.78
N ALA A 23 0.76 -9.28 0.89
CA ALA A 23 1.92 -9.37 1.77
C ALA A 23 1.58 -9.70 3.24
N ASP A 24 0.54 -9.07 3.79
CA ASP A 24 0.06 -9.29 5.16
C ASP A 24 -0.43 -10.71 5.43
N LEU A 25 -0.90 -11.40 4.38
CA LEU A 25 -1.36 -12.78 4.46
C LEU A 25 -0.18 -13.78 4.48
N ILE A 26 1.01 -13.34 4.05
CA ILE A 26 2.17 -14.21 3.83
C ILE A 26 3.21 -14.01 4.94
N LYS A 27 3.42 -15.06 5.74
CA LYS A 27 4.33 -15.05 6.90
C LYS A 27 5.53 -15.99 6.73
N GLY A 28 6.69 -15.54 7.18
CA GLY A 28 7.91 -16.36 7.25
C GLY A 28 8.33 -16.92 5.89
N LYS A 29 8.80 -18.17 5.87
CA LYS A 29 9.31 -18.87 4.68
C LYS A 29 8.27 -19.15 3.59
N LYS A 30 6.98 -18.90 3.84
CA LYS A 30 5.92 -19.05 2.81
C LYS A 30 6.14 -18.12 1.62
N ILE A 31 6.90 -17.03 1.79
CA ILE A 31 7.27 -16.16 0.68
C ILE A 31 8.01 -16.90 -0.45
N GLU A 32 8.83 -17.90 -0.10
CA GLU A 32 9.63 -18.69 -1.06
C GLU A 32 8.77 -19.55 -1.99
N GLN A 33 7.46 -19.65 -1.74
CA GLN A 33 6.50 -20.38 -2.58
C GLN A 33 5.98 -19.56 -3.77
N TYR A 34 6.27 -18.26 -3.82
CA TYR A 34 5.81 -17.36 -4.86
C TYR A 34 6.91 -17.11 -5.92
N PRO A 35 6.55 -16.74 -7.17
CA PRO A 35 7.50 -16.22 -8.15
C PRO A 35 8.33 -15.06 -7.59
N GLU A 36 9.60 -14.94 -8.00
CA GLU A 36 10.53 -13.93 -7.46
C GLU A 36 10.00 -12.49 -7.56
N THR A 37 9.27 -12.17 -8.62
CA THR A 37 8.62 -10.87 -8.83
C THR A 37 7.53 -10.58 -7.80
N ILE A 38 6.71 -11.57 -7.45
CA ILE A 38 5.70 -11.47 -6.38
C ILE A 38 6.38 -11.37 -5.01
N GLN A 39 7.46 -12.12 -4.77
CA GLN A 39 8.26 -11.99 -3.55
C GLN A 39 8.80 -10.56 -3.39
N ARG A 40 9.27 -9.95 -4.50
CA ARG A 40 9.70 -8.56 -4.52
C ARG A 40 8.57 -7.61 -4.15
N GLY A 41 7.35 -7.82 -4.65
CA GLY A 41 6.16 -7.05 -4.23
C GLY A 41 5.89 -7.15 -2.72
N ILE A 42 5.98 -8.36 -2.16
CA ILE A 42 5.84 -8.58 -0.71
C ILE A 42 6.92 -7.83 0.08
N HIS A 43 8.16 -7.82 -0.42
CA HIS A 43 9.25 -7.06 0.20
C HIS A 43 9.03 -5.55 0.12
N ILE A 44 8.56 -5.04 -1.03
CA ILE A 44 8.25 -3.62 -1.22
C ILE A 44 7.17 -3.18 -0.24
N HIS A 45 6.09 -3.95 -0.08
CA HIS A 45 5.05 -3.66 0.91
C HIS A 45 5.63 -3.48 2.31
N ARG A 46 6.45 -4.43 2.77
CA ARG A 46 7.08 -4.35 4.10
C ARG A 46 8.04 -3.17 4.24
N GLN A 47 8.70 -2.77 3.15
CA GLN A 47 9.57 -1.59 3.13
C GLN A 47 8.76 -0.30 3.25
N ILE A 48 7.62 -0.20 2.55
CA ILE A 48 6.69 0.92 2.64
C ILE A 48 6.20 1.06 4.08
N ASP A 49 5.65 -0.02 4.64
CA ASP A 49 5.13 -0.04 6.02
C ASP A 49 6.22 0.30 7.04
N SER A 50 7.39 -0.32 6.90
CA SER A 50 8.51 -0.05 7.80
C SER A 50 8.96 1.42 7.72
N PHE A 51 8.97 2.01 6.53
CA PHE A 51 9.29 3.42 6.37
C PHE A 51 8.24 4.31 7.03
N THR A 52 6.95 4.09 6.77
CA THR A 52 5.86 4.93 7.28
C THR A 52 5.70 4.81 8.78
N ASP A 53 5.74 3.59 9.33
CA ASP A 53 5.52 3.31 10.76
C ASP A 53 6.65 3.86 11.63
N ASN A 54 7.88 3.86 11.11
CA ASN A 54 9.04 4.37 11.83
C ASN A 54 9.29 5.87 11.59
N HIS A 55 8.55 6.50 10.68
CA HIS A 55 8.77 7.92 10.39
C HIS A 55 8.31 8.80 11.57
N PRO A 56 9.15 9.71 12.10
CA PRO A 56 8.83 10.52 13.28
C PRO A 56 7.52 11.31 13.15
N ILE A 57 7.22 11.83 11.95
CA ILE A 57 5.99 12.59 11.69
C ILE A 57 4.75 11.68 11.74
N THR A 58 4.83 10.45 11.23
CA THR A 58 3.72 9.48 11.34
C THR A 58 3.44 9.18 12.80
N GLN A 59 4.48 8.96 13.60
CA GLN A 59 4.33 8.68 15.03
C GLN A 59 3.76 9.87 15.81
N GLN A 60 4.14 11.10 15.46
CA GLN A 60 3.54 12.32 16.01
C GLN A 60 2.05 12.42 15.64
N ALA A 61 1.71 12.25 14.37
CA ALA A 61 0.32 12.28 13.90
C ALA A 61 -0.53 11.18 14.58
N MET A 62 0.03 9.98 14.73
CA MET A 62 -0.61 8.86 15.42
C MET A 62 -0.94 9.23 16.87
N ASN A 63 0.00 9.86 17.58
CA ASN A 63 -0.20 10.29 18.97
C ASN A 63 -1.27 11.37 19.10
N LEU A 64 -1.38 12.28 18.13
CA LEU A 64 -2.45 13.29 18.10
C LEU A 64 -3.84 12.67 17.93
N LEU A 65 -3.93 11.59 17.15
CA LEU A 65 -5.20 10.92 16.85
C LEU A 65 -5.62 9.89 17.90
N ARG A 66 -4.67 9.33 18.66
CA ARG A 66 -4.92 8.30 19.69
C ARG A 66 -6.06 8.64 20.67
N PRO A 67 -6.20 9.87 21.21
CA PRO A 67 -7.31 10.19 22.12
C PRO A 67 -8.70 10.00 21.50
N SER A 68 -8.85 10.31 20.21
CA SER A 68 -10.14 10.26 19.51
C SER A 68 -10.37 8.92 18.79
N ALA A 69 -9.36 8.40 18.09
CA ALA A 69 -9.46 7.20 17.26
C ALA A 69 -8.99 5.90 17.96
N LYS A 70 -8.31 6.00 19.11
CA LYS A 70 -7.78 4.87 19.90
C LYS A 70 -6.97 3.90 19.01
N LYS A 71 -7.34 2.61 19.01
CA LYS A 71 -6.69 1.55 18.21
C LYS A 71 -6.82 1.74 16.70
N TYR A 72 -7.71 2.63 16.25
CA TYR A 72 -7.93 2.92 14.83
C TYR A 72 -7.11 4.11 14.33
N ALA A 73 -6.29 4.74 15.17
CA ALA A 73 -5.47 5.89 14.76
C ALA A 73 -4.58 5.56 13.55
N GLY A 74 -4.01 4.35 13.48
CA GLY A 74 -3.18 3.93 12.35
C GLY A 74 -3.99 3.73 11.08
N ALA A 75 -5.10 2.98 11.16
CA ALA A 75 -5.99 2.80 10.02
C ALA A 75 -6.54 4.14 9.49
N PHE A 76 -6.81 5.10 10.38
CA PHE A 76 -7.20 6.46 9.98
C PHE A 76 -6.07 7.19 9.24
N LEU A 77 -4.82 7.07 9.71
CA LEU A 77 -3.68 7.65 9.01
C LEU A 77 -3.45 7.02 7.65
N ASP A 78 -3.58 5.70 7.53
CA ASP A 78 -3.46 5.00 6.25
C ASP A 78 -4.43 5.55 5.20
N VAL A 79 -5.71 5.68 5.56
CA VAL A 79 -6.74 6.27 4.70
C VAL A 79 -6.44 7.74 4.40
N SER A 80 -5.91 8.48 5.38
CA SER A 80 -5.54 9.89 5.19
C SER A 80 -4.36 10.05 4.23
N TYR A 81 -3.37 9.17 4.27
CA TYR A 81 -2.24 9.18 3.34
C TYR A 81 -2.67 8.84 1.92
N ASP A 82 -3.52 7.82 1.74
CA ASP A 82 -4.12 7.53 0.43
C ASP A 82 -4.91 8.73 -0.10
N HIS A 83 -5.65 9.42 0.78
CA HIS A 83 -6.39 10.63 0.40
C HIS A 83 -5.46 11.77 -0.03
N PHE A 84 -4.37 12.03 0.69
CA PHE A 84 -3.41 13.07 0.30
C PHE A 84 -2.67 12.72 -0.99
N LEU A 85 -2.31 11.46 -1.20
CA LEU A 85 -1.75 10.98 -2.46
C LEU A 85 -2.74 11.24 -3.61
N ALA A 86 -4.02 10.93 -3.40
CA ALA A 86 -5.06 11.14 -4.41
C ALA A 86 -5.29 12.62 -4.78
N LEU A 87 -4.91 13.56 -3.89
CA LEU A 87 -5.01 15.01 -4.14
C LEU A 87 -3.73 15.61 -4.74
N ASP A 88 -2.62 14.87 -4.76
CA ASP A 88 -1.36 15.37 -5.28
C ASP A 88 -1.34 15.33 -6.81
N LYS A 89 -1.45 16.51 -7.43
CA LYS A 89 -1.41 16.68 -8.89
C LYS A 89 -0.09 16.29 -9.53
N GLN A 90 1.01 16.23 -8.78
CA GLN A 90 2.32 15.84 -9.33
C GLN A 90 2.44 14.33 -9.50
N ASN A 91 1.69 13.57 -8.70
CA ASN A 91 1.72 12.11 -8.67
C ASN A 91 0.45 11.47 -9.27
N GLU A 92 -0.42 12.28 -9.88
CA GLU A 92 -1.64 11.77 -10.52
C GLU A 92 -1.26 10.90 -11.74
N PRO A 93 -1.72 9.63 -11.79
CA PRO A 93 -1.52 8.77 -12.94
C PRO A 93 -2.16 9.33 -14.21
N GLU A 94 -1.64 8.93 -15.37
CA GLU A 94 -2.31 9.21 -16.64
C GLU A 94 -3.74 8.63 -16.64
N GLY A 95 -4.73 9.47 -16.95
CA GLY A 95 -6.15 9.10 -16.88
C GLY A 95 -6.79 9.22 -15.49
N GLY A 96 -6.03 9.62 -14.48
CA GLY A 96 -6.50 9.89 -13.11
C GLY A 96 -6.65 8.64 -12.24
N TRP A 97 -6.93 8.87 -10.96
CA TRP A 97 -6.96 7.82 -9.93
C TRP A 97 -8.04 6.74 -10.15
N LEU A 98 -9.18 7.09 -10.75
CA LEU A 98 -10.23 6.11 -11.04
C LEU A 98 -9.78 5.11 -12.12
N ALA A 99 -9.21 5.60 -13.23
CA ALA A 99 -8.69 4.74 -14.28
C ALA A 99 -7.53 3.87 -13.78
N PHE A 100 -6.69 4.42 -12.90
CA PHE A 100 -5.64 3.68 -12.22
C PHE A 100 -6.21 2.54 -11.36
N ALA A 101 -7.19 2.82 -10.50
CA ALA A 101 -7.82 1.81 -9.65
C ALA A 101 -8.46 0.69 -10.49
N ASP A 102 -9.20 1.04 -11.55
CA ASP A 102 -9.80 0.07 -12.47
C ASP A 102 -8.75 -0.84 -13.13
N LYS A 103 -7.59 -0.28 -13.51
CA LYS A 103 -6.47 -1.06 -14.04
C LYS A 103 -5.94 -2.05 -12.99
N CYS A 104 -5.75 -1.60 -11.75
CA CYS A 104 -5.29 -2.47 -10.66
C CYS A 104 -6.27 -3.61 -10.39
N TYR A 105 -7.58 -3.34 -10.32
CA TYR A 105 -8.58 -4.40 -10.14
C TYR A 105 -8.54 -5.44 -11.25
N LYS A 106 -8.47 -5.00 -12.52
CA LYS A 106 -8.35 -5.92 -13.66
C LYS A 106 -7.08 -6.76 -13.61
N GLN A 107 -5.95 -6.19 -13.19
CA GLN A 107 -4.71 -6.94 -13.01
C GLN A 107 -4.83 -7.98 -11.91
N ILE A 108 -5.50 -7.66 -10.80
CA ILE A 108 -5.70 -8.58 -9.68
C ILE A 108 -6.64 -9.73 -10.07
N GLU A 109 -7.74 -9.44 -10.77
CA GLU A 109 -8.70 -10.45 -11.24
C GLU A 109 -8.08 -11.49 -12.16
N GLN A 110 -7.00 -11.18 -12.88
CA GLN A 110 -6.30 -12.14 -13.75
C GLN A 110 -5.59 -13.26 -12.98
N TYR A 111 -5.39 -13.11 -11.66
CA TYR A 111 -4.80 -14.14 -10.79
C TYR A 111 -5.87 -14.99 -10.07
N GLY A 112 -7.16 -14.74 -10.33
CA GLY A 112 -8.32 -15.42 -9.74
C GLY A 112 -9.00 -16.44 -10.64
#